data_AF-A0A7J5XVE8-F1
#
_entry.id   AF-A0A7J5XVE8-F1
#
_cell.length_a   1.000
_cell.length_b   1.000
_cell.length_c   1.000
_cell.angle_alpha   90.00
_cell.angle_beta   90.00
_cell.angle_gamma   90.00
#
_symmetry.space_group_name_H-M   'P 1'
#
loop_
_entity.id
_entity.type
_entity.pdbx_description
1 polymer ?
#
loop_
_entity_poly.entity_id
_entity_poly.type
_entity_poly.pdbx_seq_one_letter_code
_entity_poly.pdbx_strand_id
1 'polypeptide(L)'
;MWEKTVAVNLMGLIRMSYLALEHMSKLSGGRGGVIVNIASLADYGIRFNVLCPSFVQTDLFVNTTSNLGQLSHLADAAKQIEDKLGVLSTSEVAECVLELVKDETKNGDALLLIPKGKQYITFPSFS
;
A
#
# COMPACT_ATOMS: atom_id res chain seq x y z
N MET A 1 6.65 -0.29 -21.61
CA MET A 1 6.90 -1.01 -20.33
C MET A 1 6.24 -0.26 -19.18
N TRP A 2 6.42 1.05 -19.10
CA TRP A 2 5.74 1.92 -18.13
C TRP A 2 4.21 1.90 -18.28
N GLU A 3 3.65 1.75 -19.49
CA GLU A 3 2.19 1.72 -19.69
C GLU A 3 1.54 0.55 -18.97
N LYS A 4 2.20 -0.62 -18.99
CA LYS A 4 1.73 -1.82 -18.29
C LYS A 4 1.80 -1.62 -16.78
N THR A 5 2.87 -1.01 -16.29
CA THR A 5 3.01 -0.67 -14.86
C THR A 5 1.90 0.27 -14.40
N VAL A 6 1.60 1.33 -15.17
CA VAL A 6 0.50 2.25 -14.88
C VAL A 6 -0.86 1.54 -14.96
N ALA A 7 -1.06 0.72 -15.98
CA ALA A 7 -2.32 0.00 -16.17
C ALA A 7 -2.62 -0.97 -15.00
N VAL A 8 -1.63 -1.71 -14.54
CA VAL A 8 -1.81 -2.71 -13.47
C VAL A 8 -1.82 -2.06 -12.09
N ASN A 9 -0.80 -1.26 -11.75
CA ASN A 9 -0.58 -0.80 -10.38
C ASN A 9 -1.38 0.44 -10.01
N LEU A 10 -1.77 1.26 -11.00
CA LEU A 10 -2.55 2.46 -10.76
C LEU A 10 -3.98 2.31 -11.27
N MET A 11 -4.17 2.08 -12.56
CA MET A 11 -5.51 2.01 -13.14
C MET A 11 -6.29 0.79 -12.66
N GLY A 12 -5.62 -0.35 -12.47
CA GLY A 12 -6.21 -1.56 -11.89
C GLY A 12 -6.77 -1.30 -10.49
N LEU A 13 -5.98 -0.66 -9.62
CA LEU A 13 -6.39 -0.27 -8.27
C LEU A 13 -7.59 0.68 -8.28
N ILE A 14 -7.55 1.71 -9.13
CA ILE A 14 -8.64 2.69 -9.26
C ILE A 14 -9.93 1.99 -9.68
N ARG A 15 -9.87 1.16 -10.72
CA ARG A 15 -11.04 0.42 -11.23
C ARG A 15 -11.61 -0.55 -10.19
N MET A 16 -10.74 -1.28 -9.48
CA MET A 16 -11.17 -2.17 -8.41
C MET A 16 -11.84 -1.41 -7.26
N SER A 17 -11.33 -0.23 -6.92
CA SER A 17 -11.94 0.63 -5.89
C SER A 17 -13.32 1.11 -6.31
N TYR A 18 -13.51 1.50 -7.57
CA TYR A 18 -14.84 1.83 -8.11
C TYR A 18 -15.80 0.64 -8.12
N LEU A 19 -15.34 -0.55 -8.52
CA LEU A 19 -16.17 -1.75 -8.50
C LEU A 19 -16.57 -2.12 -7.06
N ALA A 20 -15.64 -2.02 -6.12
CA ALA A 20 -15.91 -2.24 -4.70
C ALA A 20 -16.91 -1.21 -4.17
N LEU A 21 -16.81 0.05 -4.60
CA LEU A 21 -17.77 1.08 -4.24
C LEU A 21 -19.20 0.72 -4.67
N GLU A 22 -19.39 0.26 -5.90
CA GLU A 22 -20.72 -0.12 -6.42
C GLU A 22 -21.39 -1.21 -5.55
N HIS A 23 -20.61 -2.17 -5.06
CA HIS A 23 -21.13 -3.35 -4.35
C HIS A 23 -21.11 -3.23 -2.82
N MET A 24 -20.18 -2.47 -2.26
CA MET A 24 -19.96 -2.38 -0.81
C MET A 24 -20.54 -1.10 -0.21
N SER A 25 -20.79 -0.04 -1.01
CA SER A 25 -21.26 1.23 -0.45
C SER A 25 -22.62 1.07 0.20
N LYS A 26 -22.78 1.66 1.39
CA LYS A 26 -24.09 1.75 2.05
C LYS A 26 -25.07 2.63 1.27
N LEU A 27 -24.57 3.55 0.44
CA LEU A 27 -25.39 4.43 -0.40
C LEU A 27 -26.08 3.66 -1.54
N SER A 28 -25.47 2.57 -2.02
CA SER A 28 -26.05 1.67 -3.03
C SER A 28 -26.72 0.43 -2.42
N GLY A 29 -26.98 0.42 -1.10
CA GLY A 29 -27.61 -0.72 -0.41
C GLY A 29 -26.65 -1.85 -0.01
N GLY A 30 -25.34 -1.65 -0.17
CA GLY A 30 -24.30 -2.55 0.30
C GLY A 30 -24.12 -2.52 1.83
N ARG A 31 -23.26 -3.42 2.34
CA ARG A 31 -23.05 -3.61 3.80
C ARG A 31 -21.96 -2.73 4.40
N GLY A 32 -21.30 -1.88 3.61
CA GLY A 32 -20.08 -1.20 4.01
C GLY A 32 -18.88 -2.15 4.08
N GLY A 33 -17.76 -1.63 4.55
CA GLY A 33 -16.52 -2.39 4.73
C GLY A 33 -15.30 -1.48 4.78
N VAL A 34 -14.13 -2.09 4.67
CA VAL A 34 -12.84 -1.41 4.59
C VAL A 34 -12.09 -1.93 3.37
N ILE A 35 -11.52 -1.00 2.61
CA ILE A 35 -10.61 -1.29 1.51
C ILE A 35 -9.23 -0.83 1.97
N VAL A 36 -8.31 -1.78 2.10
CA VAL A 36 -6.89 -1.48 2.37
C VAL A 36 -6.15 -1.59 1.05
N ASN A 37 -5.74 -0.44 0.53
CA ASN A 37 -4.96 -0.36 -0.68
C ASN A 37 -3.47 -0.18 -0.32
N ILE A 38 -2.59 -0.61 -1.21
CA ILE A 38 -1.19 -0.15 -1.20
C ILE A 38 -1.08 1.07 -2.15
N ALA A 39 -2.02 2.03 -2.01
CA ALA A 39 -2.09 3.36 -2.67
C ALA A 39 -3.43 4.10 -2.36
N SER A 40 -3.57 5.36 -2.82
CA SER A 40 -4.47 6.45 -2.36
C SER A 40 -6.02 6.28 -2.49
N LEU A 41 -6.77 7.31 -2.05
CA LEU A 41 -8.02 7.30 -1.26
C LEU A 41 -9.26 7.95 -1.91
N ALA A 42 -10.47 7.53 -1.48
CA ALA A 42 -11.76 8.22 -1.71
C ALA A 42 -12.73 7.97 -0.51
N ASP A 43 -13.78 8.77 -0.28
CA ASP A 43 -14.71 8.61 0.86
C ASP A 43 -16.18 8.48 0.43
N TYR A 44 -16.81 7.33 0.74
CA TYR A 44 -18.18 7.00 0.30
C TYR A 44 -18.92 6.05 1.27
N GLY A 45 -18.62 6.12 2.58
CA GLY A 45 -19.19 5.19 3.58
C GLY A 45 -18.51 3.80 3.60
N ILE A 46 -17.36 3.70 2.94
CA ILE A 46 -16.36 2.64 3.03
C ILE A 46 -15.09 3.31 3.55
N ARG A 47 -14.38 2.68 4.49
CA ARG A 47 -13.11 3.21 4.97
C ARG A 47 -11.99 2.85 4.00
N PHE A 48 -11.20 3.83 3.60
CA PHE A 48 -10.02 3.62 2.78
C PHE A 48 -8.78 3.98 3.59
N ASN A 49 -7.84 3.04 3.68
CA ASN A 49 -6.56 3.28 4.32
C ASN A 49 -5.44 2.74 3.44
N VAL A 50 -4.25 3.29 3.62
CA VAL A 50 -3.05 2.91 2.87
C VAL A 50 -2.03 2.27 3.81
N LEU A 51 -1.39 1.18 3.40
CA LEU A 51 -0.18 0.67 4.05
C LEU A 51 1.02 0.98 3.15
N CYS A 52 2.03 1.65 3.70
CA CYS A 52 3.27 2.02 3.02
C CYS A 52 4.47 1.37 3.74
N PRO A 53 4.83 0.12 3.43
CA PRO A 53 6.01 -0.52 4.01
C PRO A 53 7.29 -0.06 3.29
N SER A 54 8.43 -0.06 4.02
CA SER A 54 9.77 -0.07 3.41
C SER A 54 10.07 -1.43 2.76
N PHE A 55 11.34 -1.76 2.52
CA PHE A 55 11.69 -3.07 1.95
C PHE A 55 11.13 -4.22 2.78
N VAL A 56 10.54 -5.19 2.08
CA VAL A 56 9.92 -6.39 2.67
C VAL A 56 10.58 -7.62 2.06
N GLN A 57 10.85 -8.63 2.89
CA GLN A 57 11.41 -9.93 2.48
C GLN A 57 10.41 -10.70 1.63
N THR A 58 10.34 -10.35 0.35
CA THR A 58 9.49 -10.96 -0.67
C THR A 58 10.38 -11.50 -1.79
N ASP A 59 9.89 -12.45 -2.58
CA ASP A 59 10.64 -12.95 -3.75
C ASP A 59 11.00 -11.84 -4.75
N LEU A 60 10.17 -10.79 -4.80
CA LEU A 60 10.45 -9.58 -5.57
C LEU A 60 11.74 -8.90 -5.09
N PHE A 61 11.92 -8.75 -3.78
CA PHE A 61 13.07 -8.11 -3.17
C PHE A 61 14.31 -9.03 -3.14
N VAL A 62 14.15 -10.28 -2.71
CA VAL A 62 15.25 -11.24 -2.55
C VAL A 62 15.94 -11.52 -3.89
N ASN A 63 15.19 -11.54 -4.99
CA ASN A 63 15.74 -11.73 -6.34
C ASN A 63 16.04 -10.40 -7.06
N THR A 64 16.02 -9.25 -6.37
CA THR A 64 16.18 -7.93 -7.03
C THR A 64 17.54 -7.84 -7.73
N THR A 65 18.63 -8.28 -7.12
CA THR A 65 19.98 -8.22 -7.75
C THR A 65 20.10 -9.04 -9.03
N SER A 66 19.40 -10.19 -9.14
CA SER A 66 19.37 -10.99 -10.36
C SER A 66 18.37 -10.48 -11.41
N ASN A 67 17.37 -9.70 -11.00
CA ASN A 67 16.25 -9.28 -11.86
C ASN A 67 16.27 -7.78 -12.23
N LEU A 68 17.21 -6.99 -11.72
CA LEU A 68 17.32 -5.55 -12.01
C LEU A 68 17.51 -5.23 -13.50
N GLY A 69 18.10 -6.15 -14.27
CA GLY A 69 18.30 -5.99 -15.70
C GLY A 69 18.99 -4.67 -16.06
N GLN A 70 18.27 -3.78 -16.75
CA GLN A 70 18.77 -2.45 -17.16
C GLN A 70 18.97 -1.48 -15.99
N LEU A 71 18.41 -1.77 -14.81
CA LEU A 71 18.53 -0.97 -13.60
C LEU A 71 19.65 -1.47 -12.68
N SER A 72 20.55 -2.33 -13.16
CA SER A 72 21.68 -2.87 -12.38
C SER A 72 22.54 -1.78 -11.73
N HIS A 73 22.65 -0.60 -12.36
CA HIS A 73 23.34 0.56 -11.80
C HIS A 73 22.72 1.09 -10.49
N LEU A 74 21.47 0.73 -10.19
CA LEU A 74 20.78 1.10 -8.95
C LEU A 74 20.94 0.05 -7.85
N ALA A 75 21.58 -1.08 -8.12
CA ALA A 75 21.76 -2.16 -7.13
C ALA A 75 22.45 -1.67 -5.85
N ASP A 76 23.49 -0.85 -6.01
CA ASP A 76 24.25 -0.30 -4.88
C ASP A 76 23.43 0.71 -4.09
N ALA A 77 22.59 1.50 -4.78
CA ALA A 77 21.65 2.41 -4.11
C ALA A 77 20.59 1.64 -3.34
N ALA A 78 20.04 0.56 -3.91
CA ALA A 78 19.07 -0.31 -3.25
C ALA A 78 19.67 -0.95 -1.98
N LYS A 79 20.90 -1.48 -2.06
CA LYS A 79 21.62 -2.01 -0.88
C LYS A 79 21.88 -0.95 0.19
N GLN A 80 22.30 0.25 -0.19
CA GLN A 80 22.52 1.32 0.79
C GLN A 80 21.23 1.73 1.52
N ILE A 81 20.09 1.68 0.82
CA ILE A 81 18.79 1.96 1.43
C ILE A 81 18.38 0.79 2.34
N GLU A 82 18.66 -0.46 1.93
CA GLU A 82 18.47 -1.67 2.75
C GLU A 82 19.26 -1.58 4.07
N ASP A 83 20.56 -1.27 4.00
CA ASP A 83 21.42 -1.15 5.19
C ASP A 83 20.93 -0.05 6.15
N LYS A 84 20.33 1.02 5.62
CA LYS A 84 19.88 2.17 6.41
C LYS A 84 18.48 2.01 7.00
N LEU A 85 17.54 1.46 6.22
CA LEU A 85 16.14 1.31 6.63
C LEU A 85 15.88 -0.05 7.28
N GLY A 86 16.63 -1.09 6.92
CA GLY A 86 16.37 -2.48 7.26
C GLY A 86 15.30 -3.12 6.37
N VAL A 87 15.04 -4.40 6.60
CA VAL A 87 14.05 -5.18 5.85
C VAL A 87 13.00 -5.75 6.79
N LEU A 88 11.74 -5.52 6.46
CA LEU A 88 10.58 -6.04 7.17
C LEU A 88 10.31 -7.49 6.77
N SER A 89 9.78 -8.27 7.70
CA SER A 89 9.13 -9.54 7.39
C SER A 89 7.75 -9.31 6.76
N THR A 90 7.27 -10.29 6.00
CA THR A 90 5.90 -10.28 5.46
C THR A 90 4.84 -10.33 6.56
N SER A 91 5.15 -10.95 7.70
CA SER A 91 4.28 -11.01 8.87
C SER A 91 4.02 -9.64 9.47
N GLU A 92 5.04 -8.80 9.63
CA GLU A 92 4.88 -7.42 10.14
C GLU A 92 3.95 -6.58 9.25
N VAL A 93 4.04 -6.76 7.93
CA VAL A 93 3.15 -6.11 6.97
C VAL A 93 1.72 -6.62 7.13
N ALA A 94 1.53 -7.94 7.25
CA ALA A 94 0.21 -8.55 7.42
C ALA A 94 -0.48 -8.12 8.73
N GLU A 95 0.28 -7.97 9.81
CA GLU A 95 -0.22 -7.46 11.09
C GLU A 95 -0.71 -6.01 10.97
N CYS A 96 0.00 -5.17 10.23
CA CYS A 96 -0.43 -3.79 9.96
C CYS A 96 -1.67 -3.74 9.07
N VAL A 97 -1.82 -4.65 8.11
CA VAL A 97 -3.08 -4.77 7.35
C VAL A 97 -4.23 -5.13 8.29
N LEU A 98 -4.02 -6.09 9.20
CA LEU A 98 -5.03 -6.51 10.16
C LEU A 98 -5.45 -5.37 11.09
N GLU A 99 -4.51 -4.55 11.53
CA GLU A 99 -4.76 -3.33 12.30
C GLU A 99 -5.62 -2.32 11.52
N LEU A 100 -5.26 -2.00 10.28
CA LEU A 100 -6.04 -1.06 9.45
C LEU A 100 -7.45 -1.57 9.17
N VAL A 101 -7.62 -2.88 9.04
CA VAL A 101 -8.93 -3.50 8.89
C VAL A 101 -9.75 -3.36 10.18
N LYS A 102 -9.14 -3.63 11.34
CA LYS A 102 -9.84 -3.67 12.64
C LYS A 102 -10.11 -2.28 13.25
N ASP A 103 -9.24 -1.31 13.02
CA ASP A 103 -9.41 0.03 13.58
C ASP A 103 -10.47 0.79 12.79
N GLU A 104 -11.70 0.82 13.32
CA GLU A 104 -12.83 1.50 12.70
C GLU A 104 -12.73 3.03 12.71
N THR A 105 -11.81 3.60 13.49
CA THR A 105 -11.61 5.06 13.56
C THR A 105 -10.82 5.61 12.39
N LYS A 106 -10.14 4.73 11.64
CA LYS A 106 -9.24 5.10 10.55
C LYS A 106 -9.93 5.13 9.20
N ASN A 107 -9.89 6.30 8.57
CA ASN A 107 -10.32 6.55 7.20
C ASN A 107 -9.50 7.71 6.67
N GLY A 108 -8.86 7.58 5.51
CA GLY A 108 -8.06 8.68 4.97
C GLY A 108 -6.57 8.64 5.29
N ASP A 109 -6.10 7.70 6.10
CA ASP A 109 -4.71 7.70 6.57
C ASP A 109 -3.81 6.75 5.76
N ALA A 110 -2.53 7.11 5.66
CA ALA A 110 -1.46 6.21 5.27
C ALA A 110 -0.67 5.76 6.51
N LEU A 111 -0.55 4.45 6.71
CA LEU A 111 0.32 3.85 7.72
C LEU A 111 1.68 3.59 7.09
N LEU A 112 2.66 4.43 7.42
CA LEU A 112 4.06 4.22 7.08
C LEU A 112 4.64 3.18 8.02
N LEU A 113 5.20 2.09 7.48
CA LEU A 113 5.83 1.02 8.24
C LEU A 113 7.30 0.91 7.84
N ILE A 114 8.19 1.10 8.83
CA ILE A 114 9.63 0.89 8.71
C ILE A 114 10.10 -0.03 9.86
N PRO A 115 11.26 -0.70 9.78
CA PRO A 115 11.75 -1.56 10.86
C PRO A 115 11.89 -0.86 12.22
N LYS A 116 12.03 0.48 12.23
CA LYS A 116 12.11 1.29 13.46
C LYS A 116 10.75 1.60 14.08
N GLY A 117 9.66 1.25 13.42
CA GLY A 117 8.30 1.50 13.89
C GLY A 117 7.34 1.92 12.78
N LYS A 118 6.10 2.21 13.18
CA LYS A 118 5.02 2.62 12.27
C LYS A 118 4.48 4.00 12.64
N GLN A 119 4.03 4.75 11.64
CA GLN A 119 3.50 6.09 11.80
C GLN A 119 2.29 6.30 10.90
N TYR A 120 1.21 6.85 11.45
CA TYR A 120 0.08 7.32 10.66
C TYR A 120 0.37 8.70 10.06
N ILE A 121 0.11 8.83 8.77
CA ILE A 121 0.20 10.06 7.98
C ILE A 121 -1.20 10.38 7.48
N THR A 122 -1.75 11.48 8.00
CA THR A 122 -3.05 12.00 7.55
C THR A 122 -2.81 12.95 6.38
N PHE A 123 -3.50 12.72 5.27
CA PHE A 123 -3.41 13.60 4.11
C PHE A 123 -4.15 14.92 4.38
N PRO A 124 -3.64 16.05 3.83
CA PRO A 124 -4.33 17.33 3.96
C PRO A 124 -5.71 17.25 3.30
N SER A 125 -6.72 17.76 3.99
CA SER A 125 -8.06 17.96 3.42
C SER A 125 -8.04 19.17 2.50
N PHE A 126 -8.48 18.99 1.25
CA PHE A 126 -8.76 20.12 0.36
C PHE A 126 -10.17 20.63 0.69
N SER A 127 -10.25 21.81 1.30
CA SER A 127 -11.49 22.58 1.54
C SER A 127 -12.01 23.22 0.27
#